data_AF-A0A067G486-F1
#
_entry.id   AF-A0A067G486-F1
#
_cell.length_a   1.000
_cell.length_b   1.000
_cell.length_c   1.000
_cell.angle_alpha   90.00
_cell.angle_beta   90.00
_cell.angle_gamma   90.00
#
_symmetry.space_group_name_H-M   'P 1'
#
loop_
_entity.id
_entity.type
_entity.pdbx_description
1 polymer ?
#
loop_
_entity_poly.entity_id
_entity_poly.type
_entity_poly.pdbx_seq_one_letter_code
_entity_poly.pdbx_strand_id
1 'polypeptide(L)'
;MSTIFHANAVSIESLLNFPATLNVPTKKWHSAFTKIYCSRTLLSLAEIAKAKKGVNKASRSPSYTVVNLQHDDESFKIDQTSLVELVKMKDLDKLHEFGGIRGVASALETDFDAGIFGNDQDIARRHEAFSSNTYKKPPSKSLFYFVVDALKDLTILILLGCAVLSLAFGIKEHGLKEGWYEGGSILVAVFLVIAVSAGSNFTQNRQFDKFSKVSNNIQIDVIRNGRRQQISIFEIVVGDVICLKIGDQVPANGLFLDGHSLQVDESSMTGESDHVEVNSSQNPFLFSGTKVADGYARMLATSVGMNTTWGQMMSQISRDNSEQTPLQARLNKLTSSTGKIGLAVAFLVLAVLL
;
A
#
# COMPACT_ATOMS: atom_id res chain seq x y z
N MET A 1 -26.57 22.26 6.03
CA MET A 1 -26.27 21.01 6.79
C MET A 1 -24.97 21.08 7.61
N SER A 2 -24.23 22.21 7.61
CA SER A 2 -22.96 22.36 8.35
C SER A 2 -23.12 22.96 9.77
N THR A 3 -24.23 23.65 10.05
CA THR A 3 -24.44 24.39 11.31
C THR A 3 -24.99 23.58 12.47
N ILE A 4 -25.49 22.36 12.24
CA ILE A 4 -26.01 21.47 13.31
C ILE A 4 -24.91 20.58 13.90
N PHE A 5 -23.85 20.30 13.13
CA PHE A 5 -22.72 19.49 13.62
C PHE A 5 -21.80 20.25 14.57
N HIS A 6 -21.67 21.57 14.41
CA HIS A 6 -20.81 22.40 15.25
C HIS A 6 -21.33 22.56 16.68
N ALA A 7 -22.67 22.58 16.87
CA ALA A 7 -23.28 22.70 18.19
C ALA A 7 -23.12 21.44 19.05
N ASN A 8 -23.06 20.25 18.42
CA ASN A 8 -22.84 18.98 19.13
C ASN A 8 -21.38 18.74 19.51
N ALA A 9 -20.41 19.31 18.78
CA ALA A 9 -19.00 19.16 19.10
C ALA A 9 -18.60 19.96 20.36
N VAL A 10 -19.12 21.18 20.52
CA VAL A 10 -18.84 22.04 21.68
C VAL A 10 -19.41 21.47 22.99
N SER A 11 -20.53 20.76 22.91
CA SER A 11 -21.13 20.12 24.09
C SER A 11 -20.35 18.89 24.58
N ILE A 12 -19.55 18.26 23.72
CA ILE A 12 -18.74 17.07 24.04
C ILE A 12 -17.42 17.46 24.73
N GLU A 13 -16.80 18.59 24.35
CA GLU A 13 -15.59 19.08 25.02
C GLU A 13 -15.84 19.57 26.45
N SER A 14 -17.01 20.13 26.76
CA SER A 14 -17.31 20.59 28.12
C SER A 14 -17.57 19.45 29.12
N LEU A 15 -17.90 18.25 28.65
CA LEU A 15 -18.18 17.07 29.49
C LEU A 15 -16.92 16.29 29.88
N LEU A 16 -15.77 16.58 29.27
CA LEU A 16 -14.50 15.87 29.51
C LEU A 16 -13.59 16.54 30.55
N ASN A 17 -13.94 17.75 31.02
CA ASN A 17 -13.16 18.47 32.03
C ASN A 17 -13.94 18.62 33.35
N PHE A 18 -13.91 17.58 34.20
CA PHE A 18 -14.18 17.73 35.64
C PHE A 18 -13.18 16.90 36.46
N PRO A 19 -12.76 17.39 37.65
CA PRO A 19 -11.50 17.06 38.27
C PRO A 19 -11.51 15.68 38.93
N ALA A 20 -10.36 15.04 38.87
CA ALA A 20 -10.09 13.72 39.38
C ALA A 20 -10.01 13.69 40.91
N THR A 21 -11.15 13.63 41.60
CA THR A 21 -11.27 13.05 42.94
C THR A 21 -12.73 12.70 43.22
N LEU A 22 -13.15 11.43 43.13
CA LEU A 22 -14.40 10.99 43.78
C LEU A 22 -14.46 9.47 44.00
N ASN A 23 -14.98 9.14 45.19
CA ASN A 23 -14.97 7.87 45.89
C ASN A 23 -15.71 6.71 45.19
N VAL A 24 -15.40 5.51 45.67
CA VAL A 24 -15.77 4.17 45.19
C VAL A 24 -17.29 3.85 45.01
N PRO A 25 -18.32 4.57 45.52
CA PRO A 25 -19.71 4.15 45.27
C PRO A 25 -20.33 4.63 43.94
N THR A 26 -19.67 5.45 43.11
CA THR A 26 -20.31 6.08 41.93
C THR A 26 -20.16 5.30 40.61
N LYS A 27 -19.38 4.20 40.59
CA LYS A 27 -19.10 3.40 39.38
C LYS A 27 -20.28 2.54 38.92
N LYS A 28 -21.17 2.13 39.84
CA LYS A 28 -22.32 1.27 39.53
C LYS A 28 -23.43 2.01 38.78
N TRP A 29 -23.66 3.28 39.09
CA TRP A 29 -24.70 4.08 38.43
C TRP A 29 -24.30 4.52 37.01
N HIS A 30 -23.01 4.77 36.76
CA HIS A 30 -22.52 5.09 35.41
C HIS A 30 -22.70 3.94 34.42
N SER A 31 -22.46 2.69 34.85
CA SER A 31 -22.67 1.51 33.98
C SER A 31 -24.15 1.32 33.61
N ALA A 32 -25.06 1.61 34.55
CA ALA A 32 -26.50 1.55 34.29
C ALA A 32 -26.95 2.64 33.30
N PHE A 33 -26.47 3.88 33.46
CA PHE A 33 -26.81 4.98 32.55
C PHE A 33 -26.26 4.77 31.14
N THR A 34 -25.02 4.28 30.98
CA THR A 34 -24.45 4.00 29.66
C THR A 34 -25.22 2.88 28.94
N LYS A 35 -25.69 1.85 29.67
CA LYS A 35 -26.50 0.77 29.09
C LYS A 35 -27.90 1.24 28.67
N ILE A 36 -28.53 2.12 29.45
CA ILE A 36 -29.86 2.68 29.14
C ILE A 36 -29.76 3.69 27.98
N TYR A 37 -28.67 4.45 27.89
CA TYR A 37 -28.48 5.41 26.80
C TYR A 37 -28.16 4.71 25.47
N CYS A 38 -27.32 3.67 25.48
CA CYS A 38 -27.00 2.87 24.29
C CYS A 38 -28.21 2.09 23.74
N SER A 39 -29.14 1.65 24.59
CA SER A 39 -30.34 0.95 24.10
C SER A 39 -31.30 1.91 23.39
N ARG A 40 -31.44 3.16 23.88
CA ARG A 40 -32.26 4.19 23.24
C ARG A 40 -31.69 4.69 21.91
N THR A 41 -30.37 4.85 21.80
CA THR A 41 -29.74 5.25 20.53
C THR A 41 -29.78 4.15 19.48
N LEU A 42 -29.66 2.88 19.89
CA LEU A 42 -29.82 1.74 18.98
C LEU A 42 -31.27 1.57 18.50
N LEU A 43 -32.27 1.84 19.36
CA LEU A 43 -33.67 1.83 18.93
C LEU A 43 -33.98 2.95 17.92
N SER A 44 -33.44 4.16 18.10
CA SER A 44 -33.69 5.24 17.13
C SER A 44 -32.98 4.99 15.79
N LEU A 45 -31.80 4.38 15.79
CA LEU A 45 -31.11 3.94 14.57
C LEU A 45 -31.88 2.82 13.84
N ALA A 46 -32.52 1.91 14.57
CA ALA A 46 -33.35 0.87 13.99
C ALA A 46 -34.64 1.43 13.35
N GLU A 47 -35.26 2.45 13.95
CA GLU A 47 -36.39 3.19 13.37
C GLU A 47 -35.99 3.93 12.08
N ILE A 48 -34.82 4.59 12.05
CA ILE A 48 -34.28 5.25 10.85
C ILE A 48 -33.98 4.22 9.74
N ALA A 49 -33.48 3.04 10.09
CA ALA A 49 -33.23 1.96 9.14
C ALA A 49 -34.54 1.37 8.57
N LYS A 50 -35.60 1.27 9.37
CA LYS A 50 -36.94 0.87 8.91
C LYS A 50 -37.58 1.92 8.00
N ALA A 51 -37.45 3.21 8.32
CA ALA A 51 -37.91 4.30 7.46
C ALA A 51 -37.20 4.31 6.10
N LYS A 52 -35.92 3.92 6.05
CA LYS A 52 -35.16 3.81 4.79
C LYS A 52 -35.53 2.59 3.94
N LYS A 53 -36.15 1.56 4.54
CA LYS A 53 -36.61 0.35 3.84
C LYS A 53 -37.97 0.54 3.15
N GLY A 54 -38.72 1.59 3.49
CA GLY A 54 -40.03 1.91 2.91
C GLY A 54 -40.02 2.74 1.61
N VAL A 55 -38.86 3.24 1.15
CA VAL A 55 -38.78 4.19 0.01
C VAL A 55 -38.20 3.58 -1.28
N ASN A 56 -37.89 2.28 -1.30
CA ASN A 56 -37.38 1.63 -2.52
C ASN A 56 -38.49 0.95 -3.32
N LYS A 57 -39.36 1.76 -3.94
CA LYS A 57 -40.16 1.35 -5.09
C LYS A 57 -40.48 2.55 -6.00
N ALA A 58 -39.49 3.00 -6.75
CA ALA A 58 -39.70 3.79 -7.96
C ALA A 58 -38.53 3.59 -8.91
N SER A 59 -38.80 2.89 -10.01
CA SER A 59 -37.95 2.82 -11.19
C SER A 59 -37.80 4.23 -11.77
N ARG A 60 -36.57 4.72 -11.91
CA ARG A 60 -36.23 5.80 -12.84
C ARG A 60 -34.90 5.48 -13.48
N SER A 61 -34.98 5.09 -14.75
CA SER A 61 -33.85 5.01 -15.66
C SER A 61 -33.29 6.43 -15.87
N PRO A 62 -32.01 6.71 -15.58
CA PRO A 62 -31.40 7.94 -16.07
C PRO A 62 -31.07 7.69 -17.55
N SER A 63 -31.85 8.31 -18.45
CA SER A 63 -31.42 8.53 -19.82
C SER A 63 -30.27 9.54 -19.72
N TYR A 64 -29.03 9.04 -19.72
CA TYR A 64 -27.88 9.89 -19.98
C TYR A 64 -27.75 9.96 -21.49
N THR A 65 -28.02 11.14 -22.05
CA THR A 65 -27.52 11.46 -23.38
C THR A 65 -26.01 11.56 -23.25
N VAL A 66 -25.30 10.55 -23.76
CA VAL A 66 -23.86 10.67 -24.01
C VAL A 66 -23.72 11.78 -25.04
N VAL A 67 -23.45 13.00 -24.58
CA VAL A 67 -22.86 14.00 -25.46
C VAL A 67 -21.47 13.46 -25.71
N ASN A 68 -21.33 12.73 -26.81
CA ASN A 68 -20.05 12.36 -27.36
C ASN A 68 -19.44 13.67 -27.86
N LEU A 69 -18.81 14.41 -26.95
CA LEU A 69 -17.88 15.46 -27.32
C LEU A 69 -16.79 14.71 -28.07
N GLN A 70 -16.81 14.85 -29.39
CA GLN A 70 -15.68 14.56 -30.25
C GLN A 70 -14.50 15.34 -29.64
N HIS A 71 -13.69 14.67 -28.81
CA HIS A 71 -12.43 15.22 -28.36
C HIS A 71 -11.55 15.15 -29.60
N ASP A 72 -11.34 16.30 -30.23
CA ASP A 72 -10.35 16.44 -31.29
C ASP A 72 -9.01 15.89 -30.77
N ASP A 73 -8.26 15.22 -31.65
CA ASP A 73 -7.03 14.48 -31.39
C ASP A 73 -5.98 15.25 -30.53
N GLU A 74 -6.09 15.19 -29.19
CA GLU A 74 -5.05 15.65 -28.25
C GLU A 74 -4.10 14.50 -27.86
N SER A 75 -3.82 13.58 -28.79
CA SER A 75 -2.77 12.58 -28.58
C SER A 75 -1.40 13.24 -28.72
N PHE A 76 -0.51 13.01 -27.76
CA PHE A 76 0.91 13.40 -27.88
C PHE A 76 1.50 12.79 -29.15
N LYS A 77 2.42 13.51 -29.81
CA LYS A 77 3.03 13.09 -31.08
C LYS A 77 3.92 11.84 -30.97
N ILE A 78 4.13 11.34 -29.75
CA ILE A 78 5.04 10.24 -29.45
C ILE A 78 4.32 9.18 -28.62
N ASP A 79 4.54 7.92 -28.98
CA ASP A 79 4.00 6.78 -28.24
C ASP A 79 4.79 6.51 -26.95
N GLN A 80 4.08 6.08 -25.91
CA GLN A 80 4.66 5.69 -24.63
C GLN A 80 5.66 4.55 -24.78
N THR A 81 5.36 3.55 -25.61
CA THR A 81 6.20 2.35 -25.76
C THR A 81 7.55 2.72 -26.34
N SER A 82 7.56 3.61 -27.34
CA SER A 82 8.79 4.11 -27.95
C SER A 82 9.68 4.85 -26.96
N LEU A 83 9.11 5.69 -26.09
CA LEU A 83 9.86 6.40 -25.03
C LEU A 83 10.47 5.44 -24.00
N VAL A 84 9.72 4.41 -23.61
CA VAL A 84 10.18 3.40 -22.66
C VAL A 84 11.34 2.60 -23.26
N GLU A 85 11.21 2.15 -24.52
CA GLU A 85 12.25 1.38 -25.20
C GLU A 85 13.51 2.21 -25.44
N LEU A 86 13.36 3.49 -25.80
CA LEU A 86 14.45 4.43 -26.04
C LEU A 86 15.40 4.50 -24.84
N VAL A 87 14.87 4.77 -23.64
CA VAL A 87 15.70 4.86 -22.42
C VAL A 87 16.18 3.48 -21.98
N LYS A 88 15.33 2.45 -22.08
CA LYS A 88 15.69 1.09 -21.67
C LYS A 88 16.88 0.52 -22.45
N MET A 89 16.94 0.77 -23.76
CA MET A 89 18.01 0.25 -24.63
C MET A 89 19.20 1.21 -24.76
N LYS A 90 19.16 2.39 -24.14
CA LYS A 90 20.13 3.48 -24.34
C LYS A 90 20.37 3.76 -25.84
N ASP A 91 19.28 3.80 -26.62
CA ASP A 91 19.33 3.86 -28.08
C ASP A 91 19.53 5.32 -28.57
N LEU A 92 20.77 5.67 -28.88
CA LEU A 92 21.14 7.00 -29.39
C LEU A 92 20.62 7.24 -30.81
N ASP A 93 20.56 6.21 -31.65
CA ASP A 93 20.14 6.34 -33.05
C ASP A 93 18.65 6.71 -33.13
N LYS A 94 17.81 6.01 -32.35
CA LYS A 94 16.40 6.39 -32.19
C LYS A 94 16.23 7.79 -31.61
N LEU A 95 17.08 8.18 -30.64
CA LEU A 95 17.03 9.54 -30.08
C LEU A 95 17.30 10.59 -31.16
N HIS A 96 18.25 10.35 -32.06
CA HIS A 96 18.54 11.21 -33.20
C HIS A 96 17.39 11.26 -34.22
N GLU A 97 16.72 10.13 -34.47
CA GLU A 97 15.53 10.07 -35.33
C GLU A 97 14.38 10.94 -34.81
N PHE A 98 14.20 11.01 -33.48
CA PHE A 98 13.24 11.91 -32.85
C PHE A 98 13.66 13.40 -32.86
N GLY A 99 14.79 13.78 -33.47
CA GLY A 99 15.30 15.14 -33.44
C GLY A 99 16.09 15.48 -32.17
N GLY A 100 16.65 14.46 -31.52
CA GLY A 100 17.37 14.58 -30.25
C GLY A 100 16.46 14.86 -29.06
N ILE A 101 17.06 15.27 -27.95
CA ILE A 101 16.33 15.56 -26.70
C ILE A 101 15.31 16.71 -26.91
N ARG A 102 15.64 17.68 -27.77
CA ARG A 102 14.74 18.80 -28.12
C ARG A 102 13.50 18.34 -28.87
N GLY A 103 13.65 17.40 -29.79
CA GLY A 103 12.52 16.84 -30.51
C GLY A 103 11.63 15.99 -29.60
N VAL A 104 12.21 15.22 -28.67
CA VAL A 104 11.44 14.49 -27.64
C VAL A 104 10.64 15.44 -26.75
N ALA A 105 11.24 16.52 -26.24
CA ALA A 105 10.50 17.49 -25.42
C ALA A 105 9.40 18.21 -26.22
N SER A 106 9.67 18.54 -27.48
CA SER A 106 8.67 19.14 -28.38
C SER A 106 7.49 18.20 -28.64
N ALA A 107 7.75 16.90 -28.77
CA ALA A 107 6.72 15.87 -28.92
C ALA A 107 5.90 15.66 -27.63
N LEU A 108 6.51 15.92 -26.47
CA LEU A 108 5.88 15.90 -25.14
C LEU A 108 5.29 17.26 -24.73
N GLU A 109 5.24 18.24 -25.65
CA GLU A 109 4.74 19.61 -25.40
C GLU A 109 5.35 20.21 -24.13
N THR A 110 6.66 20.07 -23.98
CA THR A 110 7.41 20.49 -22.80
C THR A 110 8.50 21.47 -23.21
N ASP A 111 8.61 22.59 -22.49
CA ASP A 111 9.70 23.54 -22.64
C ASP A 111 10.90 23.17 -21.75
N PHE A 112 12.12 23.40 -22.22
CA PHE A 112 13.35 23.07 -21.47
C PHE A 112 13.53 23.93 -20.21
N ASP A 113 13.14 25.20 -20.27
CA ASP A 113 13.36 26.17 -19.20
C ASP A 113 12.10 26.42 -18.39
N ALA A 114 10.93 26.37 -19.03
CA ALA A 114 9.64 26.54 -18.37
C ALA A 114 9.02 25.22 -17.88
N GLY A 115 9.47 24.07 -18.38
CA GLY A 115 8.87 22.77 -18.08
C GLY A 115 7.46 22.66 -18.67
N ILE A 116 6.60 21.88 -17.99
CA ILE A 116 5.19 21.72 -18.37
C ILE A 116 4.33 22.86 -17.82
N PHE A 117 3.14 23.07 -18.39
CA PHE A 117 2.22 24.10 -17.91
C PHE A 117 1.68 23.77 -16.52
N GLY A 118 1.46 22.48 -16.23
CA GLY A 118 1.21 21.98 -14.87
C GLY A 118 -0.14 22.42 -14.29
N ASN A 119 -1.12 22.76 -15.13
CA ASN A 119 -2.50 22.88 -14.69
C ASN A 119 -3.13 21.49 -14.47
N ASP A 120 -4.23 21.42 -13.72
CA ASP A 120 -4.86 20.12 -13.40
C ASP A 120 -5.31 19.36 -14.66
N GLN A 121 -5.63 20.07 -15.75
CA GLN A 121 -6.06 19.47 -17.02
C GLN A 121 -4.91 18.80 -17.79
N ASP A 122 -3.75 19.45 -17.87
CA ASP A 122 -2.50 18.99 -18.49
C ASP A 122 -1.96 17.78 -17.71
N ILE A 123 -1.96 17.86 -16.37
CA ILE A 123 -1.56 16.74 -15.51
C ILE A 123 -2.51 15.55 -15.70
N ALA A 124 -3.84 15.77 -15.73
CA ALA A 124 -4.81 14.71 -15.98
C ALA A 124 -4.63 14.07 -17.37
N ARG A 125 -4.44 14.88 -18.42
CA ARG A 125 -4.17 14.42 -19.78
C ARG A 125 -2.90 13.57 -19.85
N ARG A 126 -1.81 14.00 -19.20
CA ARG A 126 -0.56 13.23 -19.11
C ARG A 126 -0.73 11.93 -18.34
N HIS A 127 -1.54 11.91 -17.28
CA HIS A 127 -1.86 10.69 -16.55
C HIS A 127 -2.68 9.70 -17.39
N GLU A 128 -3.59 10.18 -18.21
CA GLU A 128 -4.37 9.34 -19.13
C GLU A 128 -3.49 8.76 -20.23
N ALA A 129 -2.61 9.56 -20.82
CA ALA A 129 -1.71 9.13 -21.89
C ALA A 129 -0.54 8.25 -21.41
N PHE A 130 0.06 8.56 -20.26
CA PHE A 130 1.32 7.96 -19.82
C PHE A 130 1.28 7.26 -18.46
N SER A 131 0.11 7.14 -17.84
CA SER A 131 -0.06 6.61 -16.47
C SER A 131 0.53 7.47 -15.36
N SER A 132 0.32 7.07 -14.09
CA SER A 132 0.81 7.75 -12.88
C SER A 132 2.17 7.22 -12.42
N ASN A 133 2.97 8.05 -11.73
CA ASN A 133 4.22 7.62 -11.07
C ASN A 133 3.95 6.84 -9.76
N THR A 134 3.20 5.75 -9.84
CA THR A 134 2.88 4.90 -8.68
C THR A 134 3.15 3.44 -9.00
N TYR A 135 3.87 2.76 -8.11
CA TYR A 135 4.13 1.33 -8.20
C TYR A 135 2.92 0.52 -7.71
N LYS A 136 2.66 -0.61 -8.37
CA LYS A 136 1.61 -1.55 -7.96
C LYS A 136 1.99 -2.19 -6.62
N LYS A 137 1.51 -1.62 -5.53
CA LYS A 137 1.66 -2.21 -4.19
C LYS A 137 0.74 -3.44 -4.09
N PRO A 138 1.18 -4.51 -3.40
CA PRO A 138 0.28 -5.61 -3.08
C PRO A 138 -0.92 -5.07 -2.29
N PRO A 139 -2.13 -5.62 -2.51
CA PRO A 139 -3.31 -5.15 -1.81
C PRO A 139 -3.12 -5.29 -0.29
N SER A 140 -3.63 -4.31 0.47
CA SER A 140 -3.58 -4.37 1.93
C SER A 140 -4.29 -5.61 2.44
N LYS A 141 -3.61 -6.39 3.28
CA LYS A 141 -4.13 -7.63 3.85
C LYS A 141 -5.34 -7.32 4.75
N SER A 142 -6.41 -8.08 4.58
CA SER A 142 -7.63 -7.92 5.39
C SER A 142 -7.49 -8.61 6.76
N LEU A 143 -8.35 -8.24 7.73
CA LEU A 143 -8.42 -8.94 9.02
C LEU A 143 -8.66 -10.44 8.86
N PHE A 144 -9.49 -10.84 7.89
CA PHE A 144 -9.79 -12.25 7.62
C PHE A 144 -8.56 -13.01 7.12
N TYR A 145 -7.71 -12.37 6.31
CA TYR A 145 -6.45 -12.95 5.89
C TYR A 145 -5.59 -13.30 7.12
N PHE A 146 -5.47 -12.40 8.10
CA PHE A 146 -4.68 -12.67 9.32
C PHE A 146 -5.28 -13.76 10.20
N VAL A 147 -6.61 -13.90 10.25
CA VAL A 147 -7.27 -14.99 10.97
C VAL A 147 -6.99 -16.34 10.30
N VAL A 148 -7.11 -16.42 8.97
CA VAL A 148 -6.80 -17.64 8.22
C VAL A 148 -5.31 -17.98 8.32
N ASP A 149 -4.45 -16.98 8.29
CA ASP A 149 -3.00 -17.15 8.45
C ASP A 149 -2.66 -17.69 9.85
N ALA A 150 -3.28 -17.16 10.91
CA ALA A 150 -3.12 -17.66 12.27
C ALA A 150 -3.65 -19.10 12.45
N LEU A 151 -4.70 -19.49 11.73
CA LEU A 151 -5.24 -20.86 11.75
C LEU A 151 -4.32 -21.89 11.06
N LYS A 152 -3.40 -21.45 10.19
CA LYS A 152 -2.41 -22.34 9.55
C LYS A 152 -1.22 -22.66 10.45
N ASP A 153 -1.09 -22.00 11.59
CA ASP A 153 -0.04 -22.31 12.56
C ASP A 153 -0.26 -23.74 13.10
N LEU A 154 0.77 -24.59 12.97
CA LEU A 154 0.76 -25.97 13.43
C LEU A 154 0.36 -26.09 14.90
N THR A 155 0.77 -25.13 15.74
CA THR A 155 0.47 -25.12 17.17
C THR A 155 -1.02 -24.93 17.42
N ILE A 156 -1.65 -23.98 16.71
CA ILE A 156 -3.10 -23.73 16.77
C ILE A 156 -3.89 -24.93 16.23
N LEU A 157 -3.39 -25.58 15.17
CA LEU A 157 -4.02 -26.75 14.58
C LEU A 157 -4.00 -27.96 15.54
N ILE A 158 -2.87 -28.19 16.23
CA ILE A 158 -2.77 -29.22 17.29
C ILE A 158 -3.75 -28.91 18.43
N LEU A 159 -3.79 -27.67 18.92
CA LEU A 159 -4.72 -27.26 19.98
C LEU A 159 -6.18 -27.42 19.57
N LEU A 160 -6.52 -27.13 18.31
CA LEU A 160 -7.86 -27.35 17.77
C LEU A 160 -8.19 -28.86 17.71
N GLY A 161 -7.23 -29.70 17.29
CA GLY A 161 -7.36 -31.16 17.33
C GLY A 161 -7.62 -31.68 18.74
N CYS A 162 -6.86 -31.20 19.73
CA CYS A 162 -7.09 -31.50 21.14
C CYS A 162 -8.47 -31.04 21.61
N ALA A 163 -8.90 -29.83 21.25
CA ALA A 163 -10.23 -29.32 21.61
C ALA A 163 -11.36 -30.21 21.07
N VAL A 164 -11.24 -30.67 19.83
CA VAL A 164 -12.22 -31.58 19.19
C VAL A 164 -12.21 -32.96 19.84
N LEU A 165 -11.02 -33.54 20.11
CA LEU A 165 -10.92 -34.83 20.79
C LEU A 165 -11.47 -34.78 22.22
N SER A 166 -11.08 -33.77 23.01
CA SER A 166 -11.62 -33.55 24.36
C SER A 166 -13.13 -33.33 24.34
N LEU A 167 -13.66 -32.62 23.34
CA LEU A 167 -15.10 -32.46 23.20
C LEU A 167 -15.81 -33.79 22.86
N ALA A 168 -15.22 -34.60 21.98
CA ALA A 168 -15.77 -35.89 21.59
C ALA A 168 -15.77 -36.91 22.75
N PHE A 169 -14.66 -37.00 23.50
CA PHE A 169 -14.57 -37.85 24.67
C PHE A 169 -15.48 -37.37 25.80
N GLY A 170 -15.51 -36.06 26.08
CA GLY A 170 -16.39 -35.49 27.09
C GLY A 170 -17.87 -35.77 26.82
N ILE A 171 -18.33 -35.59 25.57
CA ILE A 171 -19.72 -35.91 25.19
C ILE A 171 -20.00 -37.42 25.29
N LYS A 172 -19.03 -38.28 24.95
CA LYS A 172 -19.19 -39.73 25.02
C LYS A 172 -19.31 -40.25 26.46
N GLU A 173 -18.56 -39.66 27.40
CA GLU A 173 -18.47 -40.15 28.78
C GLU A 173 -19.51 -39.51 29.72
N HIS A 174 -19.76 -38.21 29.59
CA HIS A 174 -20.66 -37.45 30.47
C HIS A 174 -21.96 -37.00 29.80
N GLY A 175 -22.20 -37.41 28.55
CA GLY A 175 -23.38 -37.02 27.77
C GLY A 175 -23.36 -35.56 27.32
N LEU A 176 -24.34 -35.18 26.50
CA LEU A 176 -24.40 -33.86 25.85
C LEU A 176 -24.57 -32.66 26.81
N LYS A 177 -25.08 -32.89 28.03
CA LYS A 177 -25.40 -31.80 28.98
C LYS A 177 -24.19 -31.31 29.75
N GLU A 178 -23.26 -32.21 30.10
CA GLU A 178 -22.12 -31.92 30.97
C GLU A 178 -20.77 -32.14 30.28
N GLY A 179 -20.72 -32.96 29.23
CA GLY A 179 -19.47 -33.29 28.51
C GLY A 179 -18.90 -32.18 27.63
N TRP A 180 -19.59 -31.05 27.44
CA TRP A 180 -19.15 -30.00 26.53
C TRP A 180 -18.18 -29.00 27.16
N TYR A 181 -18.15 -28.89 28.50
CA TYR A 181 -17.40 -27.83 29.19
C TYR A 181 -15.88 -27.94 28.98
N GLU A 182 -15.33 -29.15 28.97
CA GLU A 182 -13.88 -29.37 28.85
C GLU A 182 -13.36 -28.99 27.46
N GLY A 183 -13.93 -29.58 26.40
CA GLY A 183 -13.58 -29.21 25.02
C GLY A 183 -13.97 -27.77 24.66
N GLY A 184 -15.11 -27.29 25.17
CA GLY A 184 -15.59 -25.92 24.96
C GLY A 184 -14.65 -24.87 25.53
N SER A 185 -14.08 -25.11 26.73
CA SER A 185 -13.12 -24.19 27.37
C SER A 185 -11.85 -24.01 26.55
N ILE A 186 -11.31 -25.11 26.00
CA ILE A 186 -10.13 -25.10 25.13
C ILE A 186 -10.44 -24.34 23.84
N LEU A 187 -11.62 -24.56 23.25
CA LEU A 187 -12.07 -23.86 22.04
C LEU A 187 -12.14 -22.35 22.24
N VAL A 188 -12.67 -21.90 23.39
CA VAL A 188 -12.74 -20.47 23.75
C VAL A 188 -11.34 -19.88 23.96
N ALA A 189 -10.42 -20.62 24.61
CA ALA A 189 -9.04 -20.17 24.79
C ALA A 189 -8.33 -19.99 23.44
N VAL A 190 -8.44 -20.97 22.53
CA VAL A 190 -7.87 -20.90 21.18
C VAL A 190 -8.46 -19.74 20.39
N PHE A 191 -9.77 -19.53 20.46
CA PHE A 191 -10.42 -18.39 19.83
C PHE A 191 -9.85 -17.05 20.31
N LEU A 192 -9.64 -16.89 21.62
CA LEU A 192 -9.06 -15.68 22.20
C LEU A 192 -7.63 -15.46 21.70
N VAL A 193 -6.80 -16.50 21.67
CA VAL A 193 -5.43 -16.43 21.14
C VAL A 193 -5.41 -15.99 19.68
N ILE A 194 -6.27 -16.57 18.83
CA ILE A 194 -6.39 -16.18 17.41
C ILE A 194 -6.84 -14.72 17.29
N ALA A 195 -7.83 -14.29 18.08
CA ALA A 195 -8.33 -12.92 18.04
C ALA A 195 -7.25 -11.89 18.43
N VAL A 196 -6.49 -12.18 19.50
CA VAL A 196 -5.37 -11.32 19.93
C VAL A 196 -4.25 -11.31 18.89
N SER A 197 -3.88 -12.48 18.35
CA SER A 197 -2.84 -12.61 17.32
C SER A 197 -3.21 -11.86 16.04
N ALA A 198 -4.40 -12.11 15.49
CA ALA A 198 -4.89 -11.46 14.28
C ALA A 198 -5.07 -9.94 14.48
N GLY A 199 -5.58 -9.52 15.64
CA GLY A 199 -5.71 -8.10 16.00
C GLY A 199 -4.35 -7.40 16.08
N SER A 200 -3.39 -8.01 16.77
CA SER A 200 -2.02 -7.50 16.86
C SER A 200 -1.37 -7.38 15.48
N ASN A 201 -1.38 -8.45 14.69
CA ASN A 201 -0.78 -8.47 13.35
C ASN A 201 -1.43 -7.47 12.39
N PHE A 202 -2.75 -7.28 12.47
CA PHE A 202 -3.44 -6.26 11.68
C PHE A 202 -3.03 -4.84 12.07
N THR A 203 -2.94 -4.54 13.37
CA THR A 203 -2.49 -3.22 13.82
C THR A 203 -1.04 -2.95 13.46
N GLN A 204 -0.17 -3.96 13.53
CA GLN A 204 1.24 -3.86 13.09
C GLN A 204 1.34 -3.63 11.58
N ASN A 205 0.61 -4.41 10.77
CA ASN A 205 0.59 -4.24 9.31
C ASN A 205 0.12 -2.84 8.92
N ARG A 206 -0.94 -2.33 9.56
CA ARG A 206 -1.46 -0.99 9.27
C ARG A 206 -0.49 0.12 9.69
N GLN A 207 0.30 -0.09 10.75
CA GLN A 207 1.36 0.84 11.13
C GLN A 207 2.48 0.84 10.10
N PHE A 208 2.92 -0.34 9.66
CA PHE A 208 3.91 -0.47 8.59
C PHE A 208 3.44 0.23 7.31
N ASP A 209 2.19 -0.02 6.87
CA ASP A 209 1.62 0.64 5.69
C ASP A 209 1.63 2.17 5.79
N LYS A 210 1.37 2.73 6.98
CA LYS A 210 1.42 4.18 7.23
C LYS A 210 2.85 4.71 7.15
N PHE A 211 3.80 4.05 7.82
CA PHE A 211 5.22 4.41 7.76
C PHE A 211 5.75 4.31 6.33
N SER A 212 5.39 3.27 5.58
CA SER A 212 5.76 3.13 4.18
C SER A 212 5.16 4.26 3.33
N LYS A 213 3.93 4.73 3.59
CA LYS A 213 3.36 5.85 2.82
C LYS A 213 4.10 7.17 3.07
N VAL A 214 4.47 7.44 4.32
CA VAL A 214 5.19 8.68 4.69
C VAL A 214 6.64 8.63 4.23
N SER A 215 7.35 7.52 4.49
CA SER A 215 8.76 7.37 4.11
C SER A 215 8.99 7.35 2.60
N ASN A 216 7.99 6.91 1.82
CA ASN A 216 8.08 6.91 0.35
C ASN A 216 7.65 8.25 -0.27
N ASN A 217 7.17 9.22 0.50
CA ASN A 217 6.84 10.54 -0.03
C ASN A 217 8.08 11.43 -0.02
N ILE A 218 8.90 11.28 -1.05
CA ILE A 218 10.09 12.09 -1.26
C ILE A 218 9.66 13.37 -1.99
N GLN A 219 10.14 14.52 -1.52
CA GLN A 219 9.93 15.81 -2.17
C GLN A 219 10.98 16.02 -3.24
N ILE A 220 10.55 16.36 -4.44
CA ILE A 220 11.41 16.48 -5.62
C ILE A 220 11.25 17.85 -6.24
N ASP A 221 12.38 18.47 -6.54
CA ASP A 221 12.42 19.77 -7.19
C ASP A 221 12.13 19.60 -8.70
N VAL A 222 11.04 20.19 -9.16
CA VAL A 222 10.65 20.21 -10.59
C VAL A 222 10.44 21.63 -11.06
N ILE A 223 10.53 21.83 -12.38
CA ILE A 223 10.19 23.09 -13.03
C ILE A 223 8.85 22.90 -13.75
N ARG A 224 7.83 23.66 -13.34
CA ARG A 224 6.56 23.78 -14.07
C ARG A 224 6.21 25.26 -14.18
N ASN A 225 5.69 25.67 -15.34
CA ASN A 225 5.32 27.05 -15.65
C ASN A 225 6.44 28.08 -15.36
N GLY A 226 7.69 27.73 -15.65
CA GLY A 226 8.85 28.58 -15.42
C GLY A 226 9.27 28.74 -13.95
N ARG A 227 8.65 28.00 -13.03
CA ARG A 227 8.94 28.10 -11.60
C ARG A 227 9.41 26.77 -11.05
N ARG A 228 10.46 26.82 -10.23
CA ARG A 228 10.90 25.67 -9.44
C ARG A 228 9.93 25.47 -8.27
N GLN A 229 9.42 24.26 -8.14
CA GLN A 229 8.50 23.86 -7.08
C GLN A 229 8.85 22.46 -6.56
N GLN A 230 8.57 22.21 -5.28
CA GLN A 230 8.69 20.88 -4.69
C GLN A 230 7.35 20.17 -4.77
N ILE A 231 7.36 19.01 -5.41
CA ILE A 231 6.20 18.12 -5.52
C ILE A 231 6.53 16.76 -4.94
N SER A 232 5.49 15.99 -4.64
CA SER A 232 5.66 14.59 -4.27
C SER A 232 6.20 13.78 -5.45
N ILE A 233 7.07 12.81 -5.18
CA ILE A 233 7.48 11.80 -6.18
C ILE A 233 6.29 11.16 -6.91
N PHE A 234 5.14 10.99 -6.24
CA PHE A 234 3.95 10.38 -6.84
C PHE A 234 3.23 11.27 -7.85
N GLU A 235 3.46 12.59 -7.81
CA GLU A 235 2.83 13.59 -8.68
C GLU A 235 3.66 13.90 -9.93
N ILE A 236 4.79 13.22 -10.11
CA ILE A 236 5.63 13.34 -11.30
C ILE A 236 4.92 12.74 -12.50
N VAL A 237 4.98 13.44 -13.62
CA VAL A 237 4.40 13.04 -14.91
C VAL A 237 5.45 13.04 -16.01
N VAL A 238 5.17 12.33 -17.10
CA VAL A 238 6.01 12.38 -18.30
C VAL A 238 6.05 13.80 -18.85
N GLY A 239 7.24 14.26 -19.21
CA GLY A 239 7.56 15.63 -19.62
C GLY A 239 7.92 16.56 -18.48
N ASP A 240 7.85 16.17 -17.22
CA ASP A 240 8.40 17.02 -16.15
C ASP A 240 9.90 17.26 -16.33
N VAL A 241 10.32 18.51 -16.10
CA VAL A 241 11.72 18.88 -15.98
C VAL A 241 12.10 18.80 -14.51
N ILE A 242 12.91 17.81 -14.16
CA ILE A 242 13.30 17.50 -12.78
C ILE A 242 14.72 18.01 -12.53
N CYS A 243 14.91 18.74 -11.44
CA CYS A 243 16.22 19.22 -11.01
C CYS A 243 16.84 18.21 -10.04
N LEU A 244 17.93 17.59 -10.47
CA LEU A 244 18.71 16.64 -9.68
C LEU A 244 19.94 17.32 -9.06
N LYS A 245 20.19 17.00 -7.80
CA LYS A 245 21.40 17.39 -7.05
C LYS A 245 22.04 16.15 -6.42
N ILE A 246 23.29 16.31 -5.98
CA ILE A 246 24.05 15.29 -5.25
C ILE A 246 23.22 14.71 -4.11
N GLY A 247 23.15 13.37 -4.06
CA GLY A 247 22.43 12.62 -3.04
C GLY A 247 20.97 12.31 -3.36
N ASP A 248 20.39 12.96 -4.38
CA ASP A 248 19.01 12.69 -4.79
C ASP A 248 18.89 11.32 -5.47
N GLN A 249 17.73 10.68 -5.29
CA GLN A 249 17.34 9.49 -6.04
C GLN A 249 16.57 9.90 -7.29
N VAL A 250 16.96 9.37 -8.44
CA VAL A 250 16.28 9.64 -9.71
C VAL A 250 14.87 9.04 -9.68
N PRO A 251 13.80 9.84 -9.82
CA PRO A 251 12.44 9.38 -9.53
C PRO A 251 11.70 8.70 -10.68
N ALA A 252 12.21 8.86 -11.89
CA ALA A 252 11.61 8.41 -13.14
C ALA A 252 12.72 8.16 -14.16
N ASN A 253 12.43 7.40 -15.21
CA ASN A 253 13.35 7.29 -16.33
C ASN A 253 13.30 8.58 -17.14
N GLY A 254 14.45 9.04 -17.65
CA GLY A 254 14.51 10.33 -18.31
C GLY A 254 15.75 10.54 -19.18
N LEU A 255 15.77 11.71 -19.80
CA LEU A 255 16.87 12.20 -20.62
C LEU A 255 17.55 13.38 -19.95
N PHE A 256 18.87 13.42 -20.01
CA PHE A 256 19.69 14.55 -19.56
C PHE A 256 19.42 15.77 -20.44
N LEU A 257 19.10 16.91 -19.84
CA LEU A 257 18.89 18.18 -20.55
C LEU A 257 20.14 19.05 -20.46
N ASP A 258 20.51 19.42 -19.23
CA ASP A 258 21.72 20.17 -18.92
C ASP A 258 22.22 19.82 -17.51
N GLY A 259 23.43 20.26 -17.20
CA GLY A 259 24.06 19.93 -15.93
C GLY A 259 25.57 20.05 -16.01
N HIS A 260 26.22 19.77 -14.89
CA HIS A 260 27.66 19.77 -14.78
C HIS A 260 28.15 18.54 -14.03
N SER A 261 29.06 17.78 -14.65
CA SER A 261 29.73 16.60 -14.09
C SER A 261 28.78 15.63 -13.39
N LEU A 262 27.64 15.31 -14.03
CA LEU A 262 26.67 14.41 -13.42
C LEU A 262 27.21 12.98 -13.41
N GLN A 263 27.34 12.43 -12.22
CA GLN A 263 27.68 11.01 -12.01
C GLN A 263 26.55 10.34 -11.25
N VAL A 264 26.11 9.20 -11.76
CA VAL A 264 25.07 8.39 -11.13
C VAL A 264 25.62 7.04 -10.69
N ASP A 265 25.19 6.61 -9.52
CA ASP A 265 25.44 5.29 -8.97
C ASP A 265 24.30 4.35 -9.42
N GLU A 266 24.63 3.43 -10.34
CA GLU A 266 23.71 2.42 -10.86
C GLU A 266 23.70 1.12 -10.03
N SER A 267 24.43 1.05 -8.91
CA SER A 267 24.57 -0.15 -8.08
C SER A 267 23.25 -0.72 -7.56
N SER A 268 22.26 0.14 -7.36
CA SER A 268 20.91 -0.30 -6.94
C SER A 268 20.22 -1.16 -8.01
N MET A 269 20.59 -0.99 -9.28
CA MET A 269 20.00 -1.70 -10.41
C MET A 269 20.91 -2.83 -10.94
N THR A 270 22.21 -2.60 -11.06
CA THR A 270 23.16 -3.56 -11.64
C THR A 270 23.88 -4.42 -10.59
N GLY A 271 23.95 -3.95 -9.34
CA GLY A 271 24.78 -4.54 -8.29
C GLY A 271 26.27 -4.19 -8.39
N GLU A 272 26.68 -3.42 -9.40
CA GLU A 272 28.05 -2.96 -9.60
C GLU A 272 28.20 -1.53 -9.05
N SER A 273 29.22 -1.27 -8.24
CA SER A 273 29.43 0.00 -7.52
C SER A 273 30.11 1.09 -8.35
N ASP A 274 30.11 0.96 -9.68
CA ASP A 274 30.80 1.91 -10.56
C ASP A 274 29.91 3.12 -10.86
N HIS A 275 30.52 4.29 -10.80
CA HIS A 275 29.87 5.56 -11.13
C HIS A 275 29.82 5.72 -12.65
N VAL A 276 28.62 5.97 -13.17
CA VAL A 276 28.39 6.19 -14.60
C VAL A 276 28.25 7.69 -14.84
N GLU A 277 29.06 8.23 -15.74
CA GLU A 277 28.96 9.62 -16.17
C GLU A 277 27.79 9.78 -17.15
N VAL A 278 26.96 10.81 -16.90
CA VAL A 278 25.79 11.13 -17.73
C VAL A 278 26.07 12.44 -18.44
N ASN A 279 26.02 12.41 -19.77
CA ASN A 279 26.40 13.53 -20.64
C ASN A 279 25.47 13.59 -21.86
N SER A 280 25.24 14.80 -22.39
CA SER A 280 24.33 15.01 -23.51
C SER A 280 24.73 14.29 -24.81
N SER A 281 26.00 13.97 -25.02
CA SER A 281 26.52 13.43 -26.29
C SER A 281 26.66 11.92 -26.32
N GLN A 282 27.14 11.30 -25.23
CA GLN A 282 27.48 9.88 -25.19
C GLN A 282 26.47 9.04 -24.40
N ASN A 283 25.94 9.59 -23.30
CA ASN A 283 25.04 8.86 -22.41
C ASN A 283 24.03 9.83 -21.78
N PRO A 284 23.01 10.28 -22.52
CA PRO A 284 22.01 11.20 -22.01
C PRO A 284 20.90 10.47 -21.23
N PHE A 285 21.08 9.22 -20.82
CA PHE A 285 20.00 8.41 -20.25
C PHE A 285 20.11 8.35 -18.72
N LEU A 286 18.98 8.56 -18.04
CA LEU A 286 18.85 8.38 -16.60
C LEU A 286 17.80 7.32 -16.29
N PHE A 287 18.13 6.43 -15.37
CA PHE A 287 17.21 5.41 -14.88
C PHE A 287 16.63 5.79 -13.53
N SER A 288 15.35 5.51 -13.36
CA SER A 288 14.68 5.56 -12.07
C SER A 288 15.41 4.67 -11.06
N GLY A 289 15.49 5.10 -9.81
CA GLY A 289 16.06 4.32 -8.71
C GLY A 289 17.56 4.49 -8.52
N THR A 290 18.30 4.99 -9.51
CA THR A 290 19.72 5.33 -9.39
C THR A 290 19.90 6.55 -8.49
N LYS A 291 21.10 6.70 -7.91
CA LYS A 291 21.41 7.79 -7.00
C LYS A 291 22.42 8.74 -7.62
N VAL A 292 22.21 10.04 -7.48
CA VAL A 292 23.19 11.03 -7.93
C VAL A 292 24.38 11.00 -6.98
N ALA A 293 25.53 10.58 -7.49
CA ALA A 293 26.77 10.49 -6.72
C ALA A 293 27.54 11.81 -6.72
N ASP A 294 27.55 12.52 -7.84
CA ASP A 294 28.18 13.83 -7.96
C ASP A 294 27.51 14.69 -9.04
N GLY A 295 27.73 16.01 -8.96
CA GLY A 295 27.22 17.00 -9.90
C GLY A 295 25.75 17.37 -9.71
N TYR A 296 25.21 18.06 -10.71
CA TYR A 296 23.81 18.43 -10.79
C TYR A 296 23.33 18.41 -12.24
N ALA A 297 22.04 18.20 -12.44
CA ALA A 297 21.46 18.17 -13.78
C ALA A 297 19.98 18.52 -13.79
N ARG A 298 19.47 19.03 -14.91
CA ARG A 298 18.06 18.95 -15.26
C ARG A 298 17.84 17.72 -16.13
N MET A 299 16.80 16.96 -15.83
CA MET A 299 16.38 15.83 -16.63
C MET A 299 14.93 16.01 -17.11
N LEU A 300 14.63 15.49 -18.29
CA LEU A 300 13.29 15.36 -18.84
C LEU A 300 12.74 13.97 -18.50
N ALA A 301 11.63 13.89 -17.76
CA ALA A 301 10.97 12.62 -17.50
C ALA A 301 10.36 12.03 -18.79
N THR A 302 10.75 10.82 -19.17
CA THR A 302 10.21 10.14 -20.37
C THR A 302 9.26 9.00 -20.02
N SER A 303 9.47 8.34 -18.89
CA SER A 303 8.58 7.28 -18.40
C SER A 303 8.55 7.24 -16.88
N VAL A 304 7.36 6.95 -16.34
CA VAL A 304 7.05 7.00 -14.90
C VAL A 304 6.39 5.70 -14.42
N GLY A 305 6.46 5.44 -13.11
CA GLY A 305 5.77 4.35 -12.45
C GLY A 305 6.14 2.97 -13.00
N MET A 306 5.14 2.18 -13.37
CA MET A 306 5.31 0.82 -13.88
C MET A 306 5.99 0.73 -15.25
N ASN A 307 6.09 1.85 -15.96
CA ASN A 307 6.73 1.94 -17.28
C ASN A 307 8.24 2.17 -17.19
N THR A 308 8.77 2.36 -15.97
CA THR A 308 10.22 2.44 -15.72
C THR A 308 10.85 1.06 -15.54
N THR A 309 12.16 0.97 -15.79
CA THR A 309 12.96 -0.24 -15.51
C THR A 309 12.90 -0.63 -14.03
N TRP A 310 13.02 0.36 -13.15
CA TRP A 310 12.88 0.20 -11.70
C TRP A 310 11.49 -0.28 -11.28
N GLY A 311 10.43 0.28 -11.87
CA GLY A 311 9.06 -0.12 -11.60
C GLY A 311 8.78 -1.58 -11.99
N GLN A 312 9.32 -2.02 -13.13
CA GLN A 312 9.25 -3.42 -13.56
C GLN A 312 9.99 -4.35 -12.57
N MET A 313 11.23 -4.01 -12.21
CA MET A 313 12.05 -4.76 -11.24
C MET A 313 11.36 -4.86 -9.88
N MET A 314 10.88 -3.75 -9.34
CA MET A 314 10.19 -3.70 -8.04
C MET A 314 8.89 -4.51 -8.06
N SER A 315 8.20 -4.58 -9.21
CA SER A 315 7.01 -5.40 -9.36
C SER A 315 7.29 -6.90 -9.38
N GLN A 316 8.43 -7.32 -9.95
CA GLN A 316 8.88 -8.71 -9.94
C GLN A 316 9.28 -9.14 -8.53
N ILE A 317 10.10 -8.34 -7.84
CA ILE A 317 10.47 -8.56 -6.44
C ILE A 317 9.22 -8.62 -5.54
N SER A 318 8.24 -7.74 -5.78
CA SER A 318 7.00 -7.74 -5.00
C SER A 318 6.13 -8.98 -5.25
N ARG A 319 6.21 -9.60 -6.43
CA ARG A 319 5.56 -10.89 -6.72
C ARG A 319 6.30 -12.05 -6.06
N ASP A 320 7.63 -12.00 -6.03
CA ASP A 320 8.48 -13.06 -5.50
C ASP A 320 8.60 -13.04 -3.96
N ASN A 321 8.22 -11.95 -3.29
CA ASN A 321 8.09 -11.85 -1.83
C ASN A 321 7.08 -12.84 -1.19
N SER A 322 6.43 -13.71 -1.98
CA SER A 322 5.76 -14.91 -1.44
C SER A 322 6.73 -16.02 -1.03
N GLU A 323 8.01 -15.93 -1.38
CA GLU A 323 9.05 -16.84 -0.91
C GLU A 323 9.37 -16.56 0.56
N GLN A 324 9.40 -17.64 1.35
CA GLN A 324 9.72 -17.57 2.77
C GLN A 324 11.12 -16.99 2.96
N THR A 325 11.28 -16.10 3.94
CA THR A 325 12.62 -15.60 4.29
C THR A 325 13.55 -16.78 4.62
N PRO A 326 14.86 -16.69 4.31
CA PRO A 326 15.80 -17.80 4.55
C PRO A 326 15.87 -18.22 6.03
N LEU A 327 15.51 -17.32 6.95
CA LEU A 327 15.38 -17.59 8.37
C LEU A 327 14.10 -18.37 8.71
N GLN A 328 12.95 -18.02 8.12
CA GLN A 328 11.70 -18.77 8.27
C GLN A 328 11.83 -20.20 7.73
N ALA A 329 12.52 -20.41 6.61
CA ALA A 329 12.77 -21.74 6.08
C ALA A 329 13.56 -22.63 7.06
N ARG A 330 14.58 -22.05 7.72
CA ARG A 330 15.36 -22.75 8.76
C ARG A 330 14.51 -23.06 10.00
N LEU A 331 13.70 -22.11 10.45
CA LEU A 331 12.79 -22.33 11.59
C LEU A 331 11.75 -23.41 11.27
N ASN A 332 11.14 -23.39 10.09
CA ASN A 332 10.19 -24.43 9.66
C ASN A 332 10.83 -25.82 9.63
N LYS A 333 12.11 -25.92 9.24
CA LYS A 333 12.87 -27.18 9.31
C LYS A 333 13.07 -27.65 10.75
N LEU A 334 13.35 -26.74 11.69
CA LEU A 334 13.45 -27.07 13.11
C LEU A 334 12.09 -27.49 13.69
N THR A 335 11.03 -26.71 13.45
CA THR A 335 9.66 -27.02 13.89
C THR A 335 9.19 -28.38 13.35
N SER A 336 9.51 -28.72 12.10
CA SER A 336 9.18 -30.02 11.51
C SER A 336 9.90 -31.17 12.21
N SER A 337 11.19 -31.02 12.53
CA SER A 337 11.95 -32.04 13.27
C SER A 337 11.41 -32.25 14.68
N THR A 338 11.11 -31.16 15.40
CA THR A 338 10.48 -31.25 16.73
C THR A 338 9.10 -31.90 16.67
N GLY A 339 8.30 -31.60 15.64
CA GLY A 339 7.00 -32.23 15.42
C GLY A 339 7.09 -33.74 15.22
N LYS A 340 8.06 -34.22 14.44
CA LYS A 340 8.29 -35.67 14.22
C LYS A 340 8.72 -36.38 15.51
N ILE A 341 9.61 -35.78 16.28
CA ILE A 341 10.07 -36.33 17.56
C ILE A 341 8.90 -36.39 18.56
N GLY A 342 8.13 -35.31 18.66
CA GLY A 342 6.94 -35.25 19.52
C GLY A 342 5.91 -36.32 19.16
N LEU A 343 5.64 -36.53 17.88
CA LEU A 343 4.74 -37.57 17.40
C LEU A 343 5.24 -38.98 17.74
N ALA A 344 6.54 -39.25 17.56
CA ALA A 344 7.13 -40.55 17.88
C ALA A 344 7.04 -40.88 19.38
N VAL A 345 7.31 -39.89 20.24
CA VAL A 345 7.18 -40.05 21.70
C VAL A 345 5.73 -40.27 22.09
N ALA A 346 4.78 -39.51 21.55
CA ALA A 346 3.36 -39.69 21.82
C ALA A 346 2.86 -41.09 21.42
N PHE A 347 3.30 -41.59 20.27
CA PHE A 347 2.98 -42.94 19.82
C PHE A 347 3.57 -44.02 20.74
N LEU A 348 4.82 -43.85 21.18
CA LEU A 348 5.46 -44.79 22.10
C LEU A 348 4.74 -44.84 23.45
N VAL A 349 4.36 -43.69 24.00
CA VAL A 349 3.57 -43.62 25.25
C VAL A 349 2.21 -44.30 25.09
N LEU A 350 1.52 -44.06 23.97
CA LEU A 350 0.27 -44.74 23.66
C LEU A 350 0.44 -46.27 23.62
N ALA A 351 1.51 -46.76 22.98
CA ALA A 351 1.79 -48.19 22.86
C ALA A 351 2.18 -48.85 24.19
N VAL A 352 2.71 -48.11 25.16
CA VAL A 352 3.00 -48.60 26.51
C VAL A 352 1.75 -48.65 27.40
N LEU A 353 0.80 -47.74 27.16
CA LEU A 353 -0.46 -47.66 27.92
C LEU A 353 -1.54 -48.64 27.42
N LEU A 354 -1.45 -49.08 26.17
CA LEU A 354 -2.27 -50.13 25.56
C LEU A 354 -1.73 -51.51 25.92
#